data_AF-A0AAP2K2X0-F1
#
_entry.id   AF-A0AAP2K2X0-F1
#
_cell.length_a   1.000
_cell.length_b   1.000
_cell.length_c   1.000
_cell.angle_alpha   90.00
_cell.angle_beta   90.00
_cell.angle_gamma   90.00
#
_symmetry.space_group_name_H-M   'P 1'
#
loop_
_entity.id
_entity.type
_entity.pdbx_description
1 polymer ?
#
loop_
_entity_poly.entity_id
_entity_poly.type
_entity_poly.pdbx_seq_one_letter_code
_entity_poly.pdbx_strand_id
1 'polypeptide(L)'
;MDKSRQQFEEEYRKHSTLDEIDIFKIDSESDDYYYLATRWAWRWWQASRESLINSLEPVGYAAEIDINEIEIYGQLFLNEDPTEETNIPLYRLDK
;
A
#
# COMPACT_ATOMS: atom_id res chain seq x y z
N MET A 1 7.18 7.90 3.63
CA MET A 1 7.17 6.77 2.68
C MET A 1 7.77 5.49 3.28
N ASP A 2 8.65 5.58 4.29
CA ASP A 2 9.36 4.41 4.82
C ASP A 2 8.52 3.35 5.54
N LYS A 3 7.49 3.75 6.31
CA LYS A 3 6.73 2.79 7.13
C LYS A 3 5.93 1.78 6.29
N SER A 4 5.26 2.23 5.22
CA SER A 4 4.49 1.36 4.32
C SER A 4 5.39 0.46 3.48
N ARG A 5 6.53 0.98 3.01
CA ARG A 5 7.57 0.19 2.33
C ARG A 5 8.09 -0.92 3.23
N GLN A 6 8.50 -0.58 4.46
CA GLN A 6 9.05 -1.54 5.42
C GLN A 6 8.06 -2.67 5.77
N GLN A 7 6.78 -2.34 5.96
CA GLN A 7 5.72 -3.33 6.21
C GLN A 7 5.53 -4.28 5.01
N PHE A 8 5.49 -3.74 3.79
CA PHE A 8 5.41 -4.57 2.58
C PHE A 8 6.63 -5.48 2.45
N GLU A 9 7.84 -4.95 2.66
CA GLU A 9 9.08 -5.74 2.57
C GLU A 9 9.14 -6.85 3.62
N GLU A 10 8.62 -6.61 4.83
CA GLU A 10 8.50 -7.64 5.87
C GLU A 10 7.52 -8.75 5.46
N GLU A 11 6.31 -8.40 5.02
CA GLU A 11 5.31 -9.38 4.57
C GLU A 11 5.75 -10.15 3.33
N TYR A 12 6.34 -9.46 2.36
CA TYR A 12 6.90 -10.09 1.16
C TYR A 12 7.99 -11.11 1.52
N ARG A 13 8.85 -10.80 2.50
CA ARG A 13 9.87 -11.75 3.00
C ARG A 13 9.26 -12.96 3.69
N LYS A 14 8.18 -12.81 4.47
CA LYS A 14 7.49 -13.95 5.11
C LYS A 14 6.91 -14.93 4.09
N HIS A 15 6.50 -14.44 2.92
CA HIS A 15 5.74 -15.20 1.93
C HIS A 15 6.49 -15.52 0.63
N SER A 16 7.68 -14.96 0.44
CA SER A 16 8.54 -15.29 -0.69
C SER A 16 9.45 -16.45 -0.35
N THR A 17 9.56 -17.43 -1.25
CA THR A 17 10.50 -18.56 -1.14
C THR A 17 11.90 -18.17 -1.62
N LEU A 18 12.27 -16.89 -1.51
CA LEU A 18 13.56 -16.40 -1.98
C LEU A 18 14.63 -16.84 -0.98
N ASP A 19 15.62 -17.59 -1.46
CA ASP A 19 16.78 -17.97 -0.64
C ASP A 19 17.66 -16.74 -0.36
N GLU A 20 18.41 -16.76 0.76
CA GLU A 20 19.39 -15.72 1.15
C GLU A 20 20.40 -15.36 0.04
N ILE A 21 20.51 -16.23 -0.97
CA ILE A 21 21.42 -16.13 -2.11
C ILE A 21 20.85 -15.25 -3.22
N ASP A 22 19.58 -14.84 -3.21
CA ASP A 22 19.00 -13.88 -4.18
C ASP A 22 19.38 -12.41 -3.85
N ILE A 23 20.70 -12.24 -3.81
CA ILE A 23 21.55 -11.12 -4.21
C ILE A 23 21.00 -9.72 -3.91
N PHE A 24 21.29 -9.29 -2.69
CA PHE A 24 21.54 -7.89 -2.32
C PHE A 24 22.26 -7.14 -3.44
N LYS A 25 21.64 -6.11 -4.02
CA LYS A 25 22.35 -5.08 -4.79
C LYS A 25 22.15 -3.74 -4.11
N ILE A 26 23.25 -3.02 -3.93
CA ILE A 26 23.25 -1.63 -3.47
C ILE A 26 22.46 -0.78 -4.46
N ASP A 27 21.57 0.07 -3.95
CA ASP A 27 20.97 1.12 -4.76
C ASP A 27 22.00 2.12 -5.21
N SER A 28 22.10 2.34 -6.51
CA SER A 28 22.82 3.51 -7.01
C SER A 28 22.07 4.83 -6.72
N GLU A 29 20.77 4.79 -6.41
CA GLU A 29 19.93 5.98 -6.19
C GLU A 29 19.74 6.37 -4.71
N SER A 30 19.81 5.42 -3.76
CA SER A 30 19.53 5.66 -2.34
C SER A 30 20.58 5.15 -1.36
N ASP A 31 21.64 4.47 -1.83
CA ASP A 31 22.67 3.85 -0.98
C ASP A 31 22.14 2.81 0.03
N ASP A 32 20.86 2.42 -0.06
CA ASP A 32 20.21 1.44 0.82
C ASP A 32 20.39 0.01 0.30
N TYR A 33 20.56 -0.93 1.24
CA TYR A 33 20.54 -2.38 0.96
C TYR A 33 19.10 -2.86 0.85
N TYR A 34 18.73 -3.40 -0.32
CA TYR A 34 17.44 -4.09 -0.47
C TYR A 34 17.54 -5.30 -1.40
N TYR A 35 16.58 -6.20 -1.22
CA TYR A 35 16.35 -7.32 -2.13
C TYR A 35 15.76 -6.79 -3.43
N LEU A 36 16.42 -7.06 -4.56
CA LEU A 36 15.98 -6.59 -5.88
C LEU A 36 14.53 -6.98 -6.17
N ALA A 37 14.19 -8.26 -6.00
CA ALA A 37 12.84 -8.76 -6.23
C ALA A 37 11.80 -7.98 -5.42
N THR A 38 12.09 -7.71 -4.15
CA THR A 38 11.21 -6.95 -3.27
C THR A 38 11.03 -5.49 -3.72
N ARG A 39 12.10 -4.83 -4.17
CA ARG A 39 12.02 -3.45 -4.71
C ARG A 39 11.19 -3.39 -5.99
N TRP A 40 11.39 -4.32 -6.92
CA TRP A 40 10.62 -4.39 -8.16
C TRP A 40 9.14 -4.68 -7.87
N ALA A 41 8.86 -5.61 -6.95
CA ALA A 41 7.51 -5.90 -6.50
C ALA A 41 6.84 -4.65 -5.88
N TRP A 42 7.55 -3.90 -5.03
CA TRP A 42 7.06 -2.64 -4.47
C TRP A 42 6.77 -1.58 -5.55
N ARG A 43 7.71 -1.38 -6.50
CA ARG A 43 7.53 -0.42 -7.60
C ARG A 43 6.33 -0.78 -8.47
N TRP A 44 6.15 -2.06 -8.81
CA TRP A 44 4.98 -2.52 -9.58
C TRP A 44 3.68 -2.42 -8.79
N TRP A 45 3.72 -2.69 -7.48
CA TRP A 45 2.56 -2.48 -6.61
C TRP A 45 2.16 -1.01 -6.55
N GLN A 46 3.12 -0.10 -6.38
CA GLN A 46 2.88 1.36 -6.43
C GLN A 46 2.30 1.79 -7.78
N ALA A 47 2.92 1.40 -8.89
CA ALA A 47 2.44 1.75 -10.23
C ALA A 47 1.03 1.19 -10.52
N SER A 48 0.74 -0.04 -10.06
CA SER A 48 -0.59 -0.64 -10.15
C SER A 48 -1.61 0.14 -9.32
N ARG A 49 -1.25 0.51 -8.09
CA ARG A 49 -2.09 1.32 -7.19
C ARG A 49 -2.39 2.70 -7.79
N GLU A 50 -1.38 3.39 -8.31
CA GLU A 50 -1.55 4.70 -8.98
C GLU A 50 -2.42 4.58 -10.23
N SER A 51 -2.20 3.55 -11.05
CA SER A 51 -3.04 3.29 -12.23
C SER A 51 -4.49 3.01 -11.84
N LEU A 52 -4.73 2.24 -10.78
CA LEU A 52 -6.07 1.96 -10.26
C LEU A 52 -6.75 3.25 -9.77
N ILE A 53 -6.07 4.00 -8.91
CA ILE A 53 -6.56 5.29 -8.37
C ILE A 53 -6.90 6.28 -9.48
N ASN A 54 -6.06 6.40 -10.51
CA ASN A 54 -6.30 7.33 -11.62
C ASN A 54 -7.44 6.89 -12.55
N SER A 55 -7.82 5.61 -12.50
CA SER A 55 -8.85 5.03 -13.40
C SER A 55 -10.22 4.86 -12.75
N LEU A 56 -10.30 5.01 -11.43
CA LEU A 56 -11.52 4.79 -10.64
C LEU A 56 -11.90 6.06 -9.90
N GLU A 57 -13.16 6.46 -10.01
CA GLU A 57 -13.70 7.47 -9.11
C GLU A 57 -13.90 6.84 -7.71
N PRO A 58 -13.50 7.53 -6.63
CA PRO A 58 -13.80 7.08 -5.28
C PRO A 58 -15.32 6.97 -5.08
N VAL A 59 -15.77 5.92 -4.39
CA VAL A 59 -17.18 5.78 -3.98
C VAL A 59 -17.48 6.46 -2.64
N GLY A 60 -16.45 6.95 -1.96
CA GLY A 60 -16.53 7.67 -0.70
C GLY A 60 -15.16 7.76 -0.02
N TYR A 61 -15.11 8.46 1.09
CA TYR A 61 -13.90 8.74 1.85
C TYR A 61 -14.09 8.36 3.32
N ALA A 62 -13.11 7.66 3.89
CA ALA A 62 -13.13 7.26 5.29
C ALA A 62 -12.09 8.05 6.09
N ALA A 63 -12.43 8.48 7.32
CA ALA A 63 -11.40 9.00 8.21
C ALA A 63 -10.53 7.84 8.73
N GLU A 64 -9.27 8.11 9.06
CA GLU A 64 -8.35 7.07 9.57
C GLU A 64 -8.88 6.42 10.86
N ILE A 65 -9.58 7.19 11.70
CA ILE A 65 -10.23 6.69 12.91
C ILE A 65 -11.31 5.65 12.60
N ASP A 66 -12.12 5.89 11.56
CA ASP A 66 -13.20 4.98 11.16
C ASP A 66 -12.66 3.62 10.71
N ILE A 67 -11.47 3.59 10.11
CA ILE A 67 -10.82 2.33 9.68
C ILE A 67 -10.43 1.48 10.88
N ASN A 68 -9.88 2.08 11.93
CA ASN A 68 -9.53 1.36 13.16
C ASN A 68 -10.79 0.83 13.87
N GLU A 69 -11.92 1.53 13.69
CA GLU A 69 -13.19 1.18 14.29
C GLU A 69 -13.96 0.07 13.52
N ILE A 70 -13.52 -0.31 12.31
CA ILE A 70 -14.10 -1.45 11.55
C ILE A 70 -14.08 -2.73 12.39
N GLU A 71 -12.97 -3.00 13.09
CA GLU A 71 -12.84 -4.22 13.89
C GLU A 71 -13.85 -4.26 15.05
N ILE A 72 -14.33 -3.09 15.48
CA ILE A 72 -15.26 -2.94 16.61
C ILE A 72 -16.71 -2.98 16.13
N TYR A 73 -17.04 -2.19 15.11
CA TYR A 73 -18.44 -2.01 14.67
C TYR A 73 -18.83 -2.87 13.48
N GLY A 74 -17.87 -3.49 12.78
CA GLY A 74 -18.10 -4.31 11.60
C GLY A 74 -18.61 -3.54 10.38
N GLN A 75 -18.61 -2.21 10.44
CA GLN A 75 -19.07 -1.32 9.37
C GLN A 75 -18.22 -0.05 9.32
N LEU A 76 -18.17 0.59 8.15
CA LEU A 76 -17.45 1.83 7.92
C LEU A 76 -18.43 2.93 7.53
N PHE A 77 -18.32 4.11 8.14
CA PHE A 77 -19.05 5.30 7.71
C PHE A 77 -18.24 6.04 6.64
N LEU A 78 -18.90 6.42 5.55
CA LEU A 78 -18.27 7.10 4.41
C LEU A 78 -18.76 8.53 4.30
N ASN A 79 -17.83 9.43 4.04
CA ASN A 79 -18.11 10.79 3.60
C ASN A 79 -18.19 10.81 2.06
N GLU A 80 -19.10 11.61 1.51
CA GLU A 80 -19.21 11.83 0.06
C GLU A 80 -17.97 12.57 -0.48
N ASP A 81 -17.42 13.48 0.31
CA ASP A 81 -16.25 14.30 0.00
C ASP A 81 -15.12 14.09 1.04
N PRO A 82 -13.85 14.37 0.70
CA PRO A 82 -12.77 14.35 1.66
C PRO A 82 -12.93 15.54 2.62
N THR A 83 -13.34 15.25 3.85
CA THR A 83 -13.54 16.24 4.93
C THR A 83 -12.24 16.62 5.63
N GLU A 84 -11.26 15.72 5.66
CA GLU A 84 -9.93 15.96 6.20
C GLU A 84 -8.86 15.54 5.18
N GLU A 85 -7.67 16.14 5.28
CA GLU A 85 -6.53 15.84 4.38
C GLU A 85 -6.04 14.38 4.51
N THR A 86 -6.29 13.76 5.67
CA THR A 86 -5.96 12.37 5.99
C THR A 86 -7.04 11.37 5.55
N ASN A 87 -8.16 11.82 4.99
CA ASN A 87 -9.22 10.91 4.55
C ASN A 87 -8.72 9.96 3.46
N ILE A 88 -9.05 8.67 3.62
CA ILE A 88 -8.64 7.60 2.72
C ILE A 88 -9.75 7.37 1.68
N PRO A 89 -9.47 7.55 0.38
CA PRO A 89 -10.46 7.28 -0.66
C PRO A 89 -10.67 5.77 -0.81
N LEU A 90 -11.94 5.37 -0.93
CA LEU A 90 -12.33 3.98 -1.17
C LEU A 90 -12.81 3.81 -2.60
N TYR A 91 -12.41 2.70 -3.22
CA TYR A 91 -12.75 2.36 -4.59
C TYR A 91 -13.51 1.03 -4.62
N ARG A 92 -14.50 0.94 -5.49
CA ARG A 92 -15.25 -0.30 -5.70
C ARG A 92 -14.49 -1.18 -6.69
N LEU A 93 -14.24 -2.44 -6.31
CA LEU A 93 -13.48 -3.40 -7.13
C LEU A 93 -14.36 -4.05 -8.22
N ASP A 94 -15.67 -4.05 -8.06
CA ASP A 94 -16.67 -4.53 -9.02
C ASP A 94 -17.52 -3.38 -9.59
N LYS A 95 -18.18 -3.63 -10.73
CA LYS A 95 -19.14 -2.68 -11.33
C LYS A 95 -20.56 -3.10 -11.04
#